data_AF-A0A2S9PNC1-F1
#
_entry.id   AF-A0A2S9PNC1-F1
#
_cell.length_a   1.000
_cell.length_b   1.000
_cell.length_c   1.000
_cell.angle_alpha   90.00
_cell.angle_beta   90.00
_cell.angle_gamma   90.00
#
_symmetry.space_group_name_H-M   'P 1'
#
loop_
_entity.id
_entity.type
_entity.pdbx_description
1 polymer ?
#
loop_
_entity_poly.entity_id
_entity_poly.type
_entity_poly.pdbx_seq_one_letter_code
_entity_poly.pdbx_strand_id
1 'polypeptide(L)'
;PDPEAARVCGDLHDALPSTVAGRDRRDTDPSSPYTAAWGDPALVLRCGVPRPAEMDNPKASGAEISGVDWVLEKQPDGGYRATTSFRTAYVEVALPPEYGDVAALVDLAEAVKRAVPRSL
;
A
#
# COMPACT_ATOMS: atom_id res chain seq x y z
N PRO A 1 -0.52 5.11 -13.91
CA PRO A 1 0.18 3.82 -14.09
C PRO A 1 0.40 3.56 -15.59
N ASP A 2 1.42 2.78 -15.97
CA ASP A 2 1.50 2.19 -17.32
C ASP A 2 0.39 1.12 -17.51
N PRO A 3 0.15 0.60 -18.73
CA PRO A 3 -0.96 -0.32 -19.00
C PRO A 3 -0.95 -1.61 -18.19
N GLU A 4 0.23 -2.17 -17.90
CA GLU A 4 0.34 -3.40 -17.11
C GLU A 4 0.01 -3.14 -15.65
N ALA A 5 0.60 -2.08 -15.09
CA ALA A 5 0.28 -1.62 -13.74
C ALA A 5 -1.20 -1.23 -13.62
N ALA A 6 -1.81 -0.62 -14.63
CA ALA A 6 -3.22 -0.25 -14.61
C ALA A 6 -4.14 -1.49 -14.46
N ARG A 7 -3.85 -2.56 -15.21
CA ARG A 7 -4.60 -3.83 -15.09
C ARG A 7 -4.44 -4.44 -13.70
N VAL A 8 -3.20 -4.60 -13.25
CA VAL A 8 -2.87 -5.18 -11.94
C VAL A 8 -3.48 -4.38 -10.79
N CYS A 9 -3.47 -3.05 -10.88
CA CYS A 9 -4.05 -2.19 -9.86
C CYS A 9 -5.58 -2.21 -9.84
N GLY A 10 -6.23 -2.41 -10.99
CA GLY A 10 -7.67 -2.68 -11.04
C GLY A 10 -8.02 -3.99 -10.34
N ASP A 11 -7.30 -5.07 -10.66
CA ASP A 11 -7.46 -6.38 -10.00
C ASP A 11 -7.24 -6.27 -8.48
N LEU A 12 -6.26 -5.46 -8.05
CA LEU A 12 -6.04 -5.19 -6.63
C LEU A 12 -7.22 -4.47 -6.00
N HIS A 13 -7.70 -3.39 -6.62
CA HIS A 13 -8.80 -2.58 -6.10
C HIS A 13 -10.06 -3.39 -5.83
N ASP A 14 -10.38 -4.35 -6.71
CA ASP A 14 -11.52 -5.26 -6.56
C ASP A 14 -11.30 -6.32 -5.46
N ALA A 15 -10.04 -6.68 -5.19
CA ALA A 15 -9.67 -7.63 -4.15
C ALA A 15 -9.49 -7.01 -2.75
N LEU A 16 -9.50 -5.67 -2.65
CA LEU A 16 -9.27 -4.97 -1.38
C LEU A 16 -10.35 -5.29 -0.35
N PRO A 17 -9.97 -5.44 0.93
CA PRO A 17 -10.93 -5.73 2.00
C PRO A 17 -11.84 -4.53 2.27
N SER A 18 -13.05 -4.81 2.75
CA SER A 18 -13.97 -3.78 3.23
C SER A 18 -13.49 -3.10 4.52
N THR A 19 -12.60 -3.74 5.28
CA THR A 19 -12.05 -3.21 6.53
C THR A 19 -10.55 -3.38 6.63
N VAL A 20 -9.86 -2.40 7.20
CA VAL A 20 -8.42 -2.44 7.54
C VAL A 20 -8.23 -1.86 8.93
N ALA A 21 -7.51 -2.57 9.81
CA ALA A 21 -7.35 -2.23 11.22
C ALA A 21 -8.68 -1.95 11.94
N GLY A 22 -9.73 -2.72 11.59
CA GLY A 22 -11.08 -2.54 12.11
C GLY A 22 -11.80 -1.25 11.65
N ARG A 23 -11.27 -0.54 10.63
CA ARG A 23 -11.88 0.66 10.05
C ARG A 23 -12.52 0.34 8.71
N ASP A 24 -13.73 0.83 8.49
CA ASP A 24 -14.46 0.64 7.24
C ASP A 24 -13.85 1.41 6.07
N ARG A 25 -14.01 0.86 4.87
CA ARG A 25 -13.65 1.49 3.60
C ARG A 25 -14.49 2.74 3.40
N ARG A 26 -13.87 3.78 2.84
CA ARG A 26 -14.51 5.06 2.52
C ARG A 26 -14.20 5.47 1.08
N ASP A 27 -15.03 6.36 0.57
CA ASP A 27 -14.81 6.97 -0.73
C ASP A 27 -13.57 7.87 -0.70
N THR A 28 -12.86 7.88 -1.83
CA THR A 28 -11.75 8.78 -2.12
C THR A 28 -12.25 9.91 -3.03
N ASP A 29 -11.70 11.11 -2.86
CA ASP A 29 -11.97 12.25 -3.73
C ASP A 29 -10.64 12.83 -4.25
N PRO A 30 -10.38 12.79 -5.57
CA PRO A 30 -11.22 12.19 -6.61
C PRO A 30 -11.23 10.66 -6.53
N SER A 31 -12.38 10.06 -6.90
CA SER A 31 -12.47 8.60 -6.97
C SER A 31 -11.55 8.06 -8.06
N SER A 32 -10.87 6.95 -7.79
CA SER A 32 -9.98 6.30 -8.75
C SER A 32 -10.01 4.79 -8.56
N PRO A 33 -10.01 3.98 -9.64
CA PRO A 33 -9.91 2.53 -9.55
C PRO A 33 -8.52 2.05 -9.06
N TYR A 34 -7.60 2.97 -8.73
CA TYR A 34 -6.26 2.66 -8.24
C TYR A 34 -6.01 3.19 -6.83
N THR A 35 -7.03 3.78 -6.19
CA THR A 35 -6.94 4.29 -4.82
C THR A 35 -8.03 3.68 -3.95
N ALA A 36 -7.75 3.58 -2.65
CA ALA A 36 -8.71 3.21 -1.63
C ALA A 36 -8.35 3.87 -0.31
N ALA A 37 -9.33 4.09 0.55
CA ALA A 37 -9.10 4.64 1.87
C ALA A 37 -9.97 3.95 2.91
N TRP A 38 -9.51 3.94 4.16
CA TRP A 38 -10.23 3.40 5.32
C TRP A 38 -10.11 4.36 6.50
N GLY A 39 -11.18 4.49 7.27
CA GLY A 39 -11.19 5.24 8.52
C GLY A 39 -11.09 6.78 8.40
N ASP A 40 -10.95 7.40 9.57
CA ASP A 40 -10.75 8.84 9.76
C ASP A 40 -9.92 9.06 11.04
N PRO A 41 -8.66 9.55 10.97
CA PRO A 41 -7.95 9.94 9.76
C PRO A 41 -7.69 8.76 8.81
N ALA A 42 -7.64 9.06 7.51
CA ALA A 42 -7.66 8.03 6.48
C ALA A 42 -6.31 7.33 6.31
N LEU A 43 -6.29 6.00 6.43
CA LEU A 43 -5.27 5.17 5.80
C LEU A 43 -5.56 5.13 4.30
N VAL A 44 -4.58 5.49 3.47
CA VAL A 44 -4.76 5.63 2.02
C VAL A 44 -3.84 4.68 1.27
N LEU A 45 -4.41 3.87 0.39
CA LEU A 45 -3.68 3.03 -0.55
C LEU A 45 -3.70 3.64 -1.95
N ARG A 46 -2.55 3.63 -2.61
CA ARG A 46 -2.36 4.04 -4.00
C ARG A 46 -1.57 2.95 -4.73
N CYS A 47 -2.13 2.41 -5.81
CA CYS A 47 -1.45 1.41 -6.62
C CYS A 47 -0.90 2.01 -7.93
N GLY A 48 0.25 1.51 -8.36
CA GLY A 48 0.89 1.92 -9.60
C GLY A 48 1.60 3.26 -9.48
N VAL A 49 2.11 3.56 -8.28
CA VAL A 49 3.01 4.69 -8.06
C VAL A 49 4.37 4.41 -8.74
N PRO A 50 5.16 5.44 -9.10
CA PRO A 50 6.53 5.24 -9.52
C PRO A 50 7.35 4.53 -8.44
N ARG A 51 8.39 3.80 -8.83
CA ARG A 51 9.35 3.20 -7.88
C ARG A 51 9.92 4.32 -6.99
N PRO A 52 9.77 4.26 -5.65
CA PRO A 52 10.30 5.30 -4.77
C PRO A 52 11.82 5.29 -4.77
N ALA A 53 12.43 6.48 -4.71
CA ALA A 53 13.89 6.65 -4.65
C ALA A 53 14.49 6.00 -3.39
N GLU A 54 13.71 5.87 -2.32
CA GLU A 54 14.12 5.18 -1.10
C GLU A 54 14.52 3.72 -1.35
N MET A 55 14.01 3.07 -2.41
CA MET A 55 14.44 1.71 -2.76
C MET A 55 15.90 1.63 -3.27
N ASP A 56 16.54 2.76 -3.59
CA ASP A 56 17.97 2.82 -3.90
C ASP A 56 18.84 3.14 -2.67
N ASN A 57 18.22 3.48 -1.53
CA ASN A 57 18.94 3.76 -0.30
C ASN A 57 19.33 2.44 0.39
N PRO A 58 20.63 2.13 0.55
CA PRO A 58 21.08 0.92 1.24
C PRO A 58 20.75 0.91 2.74
N LYS A 59 20.31 2.05 3.29
CA LYS A 59 19.85 2.19 4.68
C LYS A 59 18.33 2.21 4.82
N ALA A 60 17.59 2.03 3.72
CA ALA A 60 16.15 1.97 3.76
C ALA A 60 15.68 0.84 4.69
N SER A 61 14.60 1.11 5.43
CA SER A 61 14.00 0.09 6.29
C SER A 61 13.13 -0.83 5.45
N GLY A 62 13.51 -2.10 5.35
CA GLY A 62 12.70 -3.15 4.72
C GLY A 62 12.02 -4.02 5.78
N ALA A 63 10.79 -4.43 5.53
CA ALA A 63 10.09 -5.42 6.36
C ALA A 63 9.24 -6.36 5.49
N GLU A 64 9.30 -7.65 5.79
CA GLU A 64 8.32 -8.62 5.28
C GLU A 64 7.14 -8.66 6.26
N ILE A 65 5.94 -8.36 5.76
CA ILE A 65 4.70 -8.38 6.54
C ILE A 65 3.74 -9.33 5.83
N SER A 66 3.46 -10.46 6.47
CA SER A 66 2.52 -11.48 5.96
C SER A 66 2.84 -11.97 4.53
N GLY A 67 4.13 -12.09 4.20
CA GLY A 67 4.63 -12.54 2.90
C GLY A 67 4.64 -11.47 1.80
N VAL A 68 4.53 -10.19 2.17
CA VAL A 68 4.72 -9.05 1.27
C VAL A 68 5.89 -8.22 1.77
N ASP A 69 6.87 -7.98 0.91
CA ASP A 69 8.00 -7.11 1.20
C ASP A 69 7.60 -5.64 1.06
N TRP A 70 7.98 -4.81 2.03
CA TRP A 70 7.71 -3.37 2.08
C TRP A 70 8.98 -2.59 2.37
N VAL A 71 9.12 -1.45 1.72
CA VAL A 71 10.00 -0.35 2.18
C VAL A 71 9.18 0.56 3.06
N LEU A 72 9.68 0.82 4.27
CA LEU A 72 9.02 1.62 5.30
C LEU A 72 9.74 2.96 5.48
N GLU A 73 8.98 4.03 5.36
CA GLU A 73 9.45 5.40 5.50
C GLU A 73 8.68 6.08 6.62
N LYS A 74 9.35 6.38 7.73
CA LYS A 74 8.75 7.15 8.82
C LYS A 74 8.58 8.61 8.37
N GLN A 75 7.36 9.12 8.49
CA GLN A 75 7.01 10.47 8.08
C GLN A 75 7.25 11.49 9.20
N PRO A 76 7.46 12.79 8.89
CA PRO A 76 7.73 13.81 9.91
C PRO A 76 6.60 14.03 10.92
N ASP A 77 5.36 13.71 10.54
CA ASP A 77 4.17 13.76 11.41
C ASP A 77 4.06 12.55 12.36
N GLY A 78 4.99 11.60 12.27
CA GLY A 78 5.02 10.39 13.07
C GLY A 78 4.32 9.19 12.43
N GLY A 79 3.65 9.38 11.28
CA GLY A 79 3.06 8.30 10.50
C GLY A 79 4.08 7.50 9.70
N TYR A 80 3.58 6.60 8.85
CA TYR A 80 4.38 5.77 7.97
C TYR A 80 3.90 5.86 6.53
N ARG A 81 4.85 5.83 5.60
CA ARG A 81 4.61 5.49 4.19
C ARG A 81 5.26 4.16 3.92
N ALA A 82 4.48 3.19 3.49
CA ALA A 82 4.95 1.85 3.15
C ALA A 82 4.76 1.60 1.66
N THR A 83 5.80 1.16 0.95
CA THR A 83 5.69 0.80 -0.48
C THR A 83 6.14 -0.62 -0.71
N THR A 84 5.33 -1.44 -1.40
CA THR A 84 5.71 -2.84 -1.69
C THR A 84 6.99 -2.89 -2.52
N SER A 85 7.93 -3.78 -2.21
CA SER A 85 9.08 -4.10 -3.06
C SER A 85 8.91 -5.45 -3.76
N PHE A 86 9.74 -5.73 -4.78
CA PHE A 86 9.75 -7.00 -5.54
C PHE A 86 8.40 -7.39 -6.17
N ARG A 87 7.60 -6.39 -6.57
CA ARG A 87 6.31 -6.55 -7.25
C ARG A 87 6.34 -5.91 -8.64
N THR A 88 5.45 -6.35 -9.51
CA THR A 88 5.27 -5.84 -10.88
C THR A 88 4.66 -4.43 -10.91
N ALA A 89 3.84 -4.09 -9.91
CA ALA A 89 3.37 -2.73 -9.66
C ALA A 89 3.63 -2.34 -8.20
N TYR A 90 3.94 -1.07 -7.95
CA TYR A 90 4.20 -0.56 -6.61
C TYR A 90 2.90 -0.11 -5.93
N VAL A 91 2.62 -0.68 -4.77
CA VAL A 91 1.51 -0.28 -3.91
C VAL A 91 2.07 0.52 -2.74
N GLU A 92 1.66 1.79 -2.65
CA GLU A 92 1.99 2.72 -1.57
C GLU A 92 0.81 2.78 -0.60
N VAL A 93 1.09 2.70 0.70
CA VAL A 93 0.12 2.88 1.78
C VAL A 93 0.63 4.00 2.68
N ALA A 94 -0.17 5.04 2.84
CA ALA A 94 0.03 6.09 3.83
C ALA A 94 -0.77 5.76 5.09
N LEU A 95 -0.07 5.65 6.22
CA LEU A 95 -0.62 5.37 7.54
C LEU A 95 -0.44 6.60 8.44
N PRO A 96 -1.55 7.27 8.82
CA PRO A 96 -1.52 8.33 9.83
C PRO A 96 -0.95 7.84 11.17
N PRO A 97 -0.38 8.73 12.00
CA PRO A 97 0.20 8.36 13.31
C PRO A 97 -0.79 7.70 14.27
N GLU A 98 -2.10 7.89 14.08
CA GLU A 98 -3.18 7.28 14.87
C GLU A 98 -3.23 5.76 14.74
N TYR A 99 -2.64 5.20 13.68
CA TYR A 99 -2.48 3.76 13.50
C TYR A 99 -1.30 3.21 14.33
N GLY A 100 -0.43 4.07 14.85
CA GLY A 100 0.69 3.74 15.76
C GLY A 100 1.88 3.07 15.08
N ASP A 101 1.63 2.10 14.20
CA ASP A 101 2.64 1.34 13.48
C ASP A 101 2.13 0.88 12.10
N VAL A 102 2.76 -0.17 11.54
CA VAL A 102 2.46 -0.74 10.22
C VAL A 102 1.65 -2.04 10.28
N ALA A 103 1.07 -2.40 11.43
CA ALA A 103 0.30 -3.63 11.60
C ALA A 103 -0.93 -3.71 10.67
N ALA A 104 -1.50 -2.56 10.30
CA ALA A 104 -2.59 -2.47 9.32
C ALA A 104 -2.24 -3.07 7.94
N LEU A 105 -0.95 -3.19 7.60
CA LEU A 105 -0.51 -3.82 6.35
C LEU A 105 -0.81 -5.33 6.31
N VAL A 106 -1.02 -5.97 7.47
CA VAL A 106 -1.41 -7.39 7.55
C VAL A 106 -2.72 -7.64 6.82
N ASP A 107 -3.71 -6.76 6.99
CA ASP A 107 -5.04 -6.90 6.39
C ASP A 107 -5.02 -6.72 4.86
N LEU A 108 -4.02 -6.02 4.35
CA LEU A 108 -3.83 -5.78 2.91
C LEU A 108 -3.02 -6.88 2.22
N ALA A 109 -2.26 -7.66 2.97
CA ALA A 109 -1.26 -8.58 2.42
C ALA A 109 -1.86 -9.65 1.50
N GLU A 110 -3.01 -10.22 1.83
CA GLU A 110 -3.67 -11.23 0.98
C GLU A 110 -4.12 -10.65 -0.37
N ALA A 111 -4.73 -9.46 -0.37
CA ALA A 111 -5.15 -8.78 -1.59
C ALA A 111 -3.94 -8.47 -2.49
N VAL A 112 -2.86 -7.94 -1.89
CA VAL A 112 -1.61 -7.65 -2.61
C VAL A 112 -0.99 -8.93 -3.19
N LYS A 113 -0.89 -10.01 -2.41
CA LYS A 113 -0.32 -11.28 -2.89
C LYS A 113 -1.11 -11.86 -4.06
N ARG A 114 -2.43 -11.78 -4.00
CA ARG A 114 -3.32 -12.34 -5.03
C ARG A 114 -3.30 -11.52 -6.32
N ALA A 115 -3.33 -10.20 -6.21
CA ALA A 115 -3.52 -9.33 -7.37
C ALA A 115 -2.23 -8.82 -7.99
N VAL A 116 -1.15 -8.67 -7.20
CA VAL A 116 0.10 -8.04 -7.64
C VAL A 116 1.22 -9.09 -7.72
N PRO A 117 1.54 -9.63 -8.91
CA PRO A 117 2.61 -10.61 -9.07
C PRO A 117 3.97 -10.12 -8.58
N ARG A 118 4.80 -11.05 -8.11
CA ARG A 118 6.22 -10.78 -7.84
C ARG A 118 6.96 -10.49 -9.16
N SER A 119 7.97 -9.62 -9.11
CA SER A 119 8.84 -9.30 -10.24
C SER A 119 10.19 -10.05 -10.21
N LEU A 120 10.36 -10.94 -9.24
CA LEU A 120 11.48 -11.88 -9.08
C LEU A 120 10.96 -13.29 -8.87
#